data_AF-A0A1Q7SQX5-F1
#
_entry.id   AF-A0A1Q7SQX5-F1
#
_cell.length_a   1.000
_cell.length_b   1.000
_cell.length_c   1.000
_cell.angle_alpha   90.00
_cell.angle_beta   90.00
_cell.angle_gamma   90.00
#
_symmetry.space_group_name_H-M   'P 1'
#
loop_
_entity.id
_entity.type
_entity.pdbx_description
1 polymer ?
#
loop_
_entity_poly.entity_id
_entity_poly.type
_entity_poly.pdbx_seq_one_letter_code
_entity_poly.pdbx_strand_id
1 'polypeptide(L)'
;MIVRQVTRESADEYEYVRFFPDALALDLRRMPSRDGLTRAFLAEGFGRAGHRIVRHLFARSYAEYHRKISLRGLAAFERHCRAQGAGPIYEPVELFVFRRT
;
A
#
# COMPACT_ATOMS: atom_id res chain seq x y z
N MET A 1 4.06 -8.95 17.79
CA MET A 1 4.62 -8.13 16.71
C MET A 1 3.50 -7.77 15.74
N ILE A 2 3.39 -6.48 15.37
CA ILE A 2 2.43 -6.01 14.36
C ILE A 2 3.24 -5.53 13.16
N VAL A 3 2.90 -6.00 11.97
CA VAL A 3 3.51 -5.56 10.71
C VAL A 3 2.44 -4.84 9.91
N ARG A 4 2.72 -3.58 9.58
CA ARG A 4 1.91 -2.74 8.69
C ARG A 4 2.63 -2.65 7.35
N GLN A 5 2.14 -3.34 6.34
CA GLN A 5 2.84 -3.44 5.06
C GLN A 5 1.88 -3.61 3.88
N VAL A 6 2.29 -3.14 2.71
CA VAL A 6 1.63 -3.46 1.43
C VAL A 6 2.19 -4.78 0.91
N THR A 7 1.32 -5.67 0.47
CA THR A 7 1.75 -6.92 -0.17
C THR A 7 1.48 -6.87 -1.66
N ARG A 8 2.10 -7.77 -2.42
CA ARG A 8 1.89 -7.86 -3.88
C ARG A 8 0.41 -7.97 -4.23
N GLU A 9 -0.37 -8.65 -3.41
CA GLU A 9 -1.79 -8.91 -3.58
C GLU A 9 -2.70 -7.69 -3.34
N SER A 10 -2.19 -6.57 -2.84
CA SER A 10 -2.95 -5.32 -2.63
C SER A 10 -2.35 -4.11 -3.34
N ALA A 11 -1.23 -4.28 -4.06
CA ALA A 11 -0.49 -3.18 -4.64
C ALA A 11 -1.29 -2.42 -5.72
N ASP A 12 -2.16 -3.09 -6.47
CA ASP A 12 -2.98 -2.52 -7.54
C ASP A 12 -4.24 -1.78 -7.02
N GLU A 13 -4.59 -1.95 -5.75
CA GLU A 13 -5.67 -1.20 -5.11
C GLU A 13 -5.30 0.26 -4.82
N TYR A 14 -4.01 0.61 -4.92
CA TYR A 14 -3.53 1.98 -4.77
C TYR A 14 -3.73 2.74 -6.08
N GLU A 15 -4.59 3.75 -6.05
CA GLU A 15 -4.97 4.48 -7.26
C GLU A 15 -3.77 5.10 -8.00
N TYR A 16 -2.83 5.71 -7.25
CA TYR A 16 -1.67 6.34 -7.85
C TYR A 16 -0.79 5.36 -8.64
N VAL A 17 -0.78 4.07 -8.28
CA VAL A 17 0.10 3.06 -8.88
C VAL A 17 -0.14 2.93 -10.39
N ARG A 18 -1.37 3.16 -10.85
CA ARG A 18 -1.75 3.12 -12.28
C ARG A 18 -1.00 4.13 -13.13
N PHE A 19 -0.47 5.19 -12.51
CA PHE A 19 0.28 6.23 -13.19
C PHE A 19 1.79 5.96 -13.24
N PHE A 20 2.28 4.92 -12.56
CA PHE A 20 3.71 4.56 -12.49
C PHE A 20 3.95 3.07 -12.83
N PRO A 21 3.58 2.59 -14.03
CA PRO A 21 3.62 1.17 -14.36
C PRO A 21 5.02 0.55 -14.25
N ASP A 22 6.07 1.27 -14.66
CA ASP A 22 7.45 0.77 -14.58
C ASP A 22 7.93 0.65 -13.12
N ALA A 23 7.57 1.65 -12.29
CA ALA A 23 7.86 1.61 -10.86
C ALA A 23 7.08 0.48 -10.18
N LEU A 24 5.82 0.26 -10.56
CA LEU A 24 5.02 -0.87 -10.06
C LEU A 24 5.68 -2.20 -10.40
N ALA A 25 6.14 -2.39 -11.63
CA ALA A 25 6.81 -3.63 -12.03
C ALA A 25 8.09 -3.90 -11.20
N LEU A 26 8.85 -2.85 -10.87
CA LEU A 26 9.99 -2.92 -9.97
C LEU A 26 9.58 -3.24 -8.54
N ASP A 27 8.55 -2.57 -8.03
CA ASP A 27 8.03 -2.74 -6.68
C ASP A 27 7.47 -4.15 -6.47
N LEU A 28 6.69 -4.68 -7.42
CA LEU A 28 6.13 -6.04 -7.36
C LEU A 28 7.21 -7.13 -7.29
N ARG A 29 8.40 -6.90 -7.85
CA ARG A 29 9.52 -7.85 -7.74
C ARG A 29 10.13 -7.88 -6.34
N ARG A 30 10.00 -6.79 -5.57
CA ARG A 30 10.63 -6.61 -4.25
C ARG A 30 9.64 -6.81 -3.11
N MET A 31 8.35 -6.52 -3.35
CA MET A 31 7.30 -6.66 -2.35
C MET A 31 7.11 -8.13 -1.96
N PRO A 32 6.97 -8.43 -0.66
CA PRO A 32 6.59 -9.77 -0.24
C PRO A 32 5.15 -10.07 -0.66
N SER A 33 4.85 -11.35 -0.89
CA SER A 33 3.46 -11.81 -0.82
C SER A 33 3.00 -11.92 0.62
N ARG A 34 1.68 -11.96 0.85
CA ARG A 34 1.08 -12.28 2.17
C ARG A 34 1.65 -13.57 2.75
N ASP A 35 1.73 -14.58 1.90
CA ASP A 35 2.26 -15.89 2.25
C ASP A 35 3.77 -15.86 2.50
N GLY A 36 4.54 -15.14 1.68
CA GLY A 36 5.98 -14.96 1.88
C GLY A 36 6.29 -14.27 3.21
N LEU A 37 5.57 -13.20 3.53
CA LEU A 37 5.68 -12.51 4.82
C LEU A 37 5.32 -13.44 5.98
N THR A 38 4.23 -14.19 5.85
CA THR A 38 3.81 -15.14 6.90
C THR A 38 4.89 -16.20 7.14
N ARG A 39 5.42 -16.83 6.08
CA ARG A 39 6.48 -17.84 6.19
C ARG A 39 7.76 -17.31 6.84
N ALA A 40 8.17 -16.09 6.51
CA ALA A 40 9.34 -15.46 7.13
C ALA A 40 9.18 -15.34 8.66
N PHE A 41 7.97 -15.00 9.14
CA PHE A 41 7.69 -14.92 10.57
C PHE A 41 7.60 -16.29 11.24
N LEU A 42 6.97 -17.27 10.57
CA LEU A 42 6.90 -18.64 11.07
C LEU A 42 8.30 -19.25 11.27
N ALA A 43 9.23 -18.99 10.35
CA ALA A 43 10.61 -19.45 10.44
C ALA A 43 11.35 -18.90 11.67
N GLU A 44 10.95 -17.72 12.17
CA GLU A 44 11.54 -17.05 13.32
C GLU A 44 10.83 -17.35 14.66
N GLY A 45 10.02 -18.42 14.71
CA GLY A 45 9.32 -18.83 15.93
C GLY A 45 8.16 -17.91 16.30
N PHE A 46 7.49 -17.32 15.32
CA PHE A 46 6.23 -16.62 15.53
C PHE A 46 5.07 -17.44 14.98
N GLY A 47 3.93 -17.43 15.67
CA GLY A 47 2.64 -17.87 15.16
C GLY A 47 1.84 -16.70 14.59
N ARG A 48 1.04 -16.96 13.54
CA ARG A 48 0.09 -15.98 13.00
C ARG A 48 -1.12 -15.87 13.92
N ALA A 49 -1.33 -14.69 14.49
CA ALA A 49 -2.48 -14.39 15.36
C ALA A 49 -3.61 -13.67 14.62
N GLY A 50 -3.32 -13.00 13.50
CA GLY A 50 -4.35 -12.33 12.71
C GLY A 50 -3.81 -11.66 11.45
N HIS A 51 -4.71 -11.35 10.52
CA HIS A 51 -4.44 -10.53 9.35
C HIS A 51 -5.73 -9.77 8.99
N ARG A 52 -5.64 -8.46 8.77
CA ARG A 52 -6.76 -7.64 8.31
C ARG A 52 -6.30 -6.52 7.37
N ILE A 53 -7.10 -6.24 6.36
CA ILE A 53 -6.97 -5.04 5.53
C ILE A 53 -7.78 -3.92 6.16
N VAL A 54 -7.15 -2.77 6.41
CA VAL A 54 -7.80 -1.59 7.00
C VAL A 54 -7.70 -0.44 6.01
N ARG A 55 -8.83 0.23 5.74
CA ARG A 55 -8.84 1.45 4.94
C ARG A 55 -8.36 2.62 5.80
N HIS A 56 -7.16 3.11 5.53
CA HIS A 56 -6.51 4.17 6.29
C HIS A 56 -6.61 5.50 5.54
N LEU A 57 -6.95 6.58 6.25
CA LEU A 57 -6.98 7.92 5.67
C LEU A 57 -5.58 8.32 5.20
N PHE A 58 -5.38 8.32 3.89
CA PHE A 58 -4.09 8.66 3.29
C PHE A 58 -3.99 10.15 2.98
N ALA A 59 -5.05 10.77 2.47
CA ALA A 59 -5.10 12.21 2.16
C ALA A 59 -6.52 12.74 2.35
N ARG A 60 -6.68 14.00 2.76
CA ARG A 60 -8.00 14.63 2.97
C ARG A 60 -8.61 15.20 1.69
N SER A 61 -7.83 15.31 0.62
CA SER A 61 -8.24 15.79 -0.69
C SER A 61 -7.30 15.27 -1.78
N TYR A 62 -7.73 15.33 -3.04
CA TYR A 62 -6.85 15.00 -4.17
C TYR A 62 -5.69 16.00 -4.34
N ALA A 63 -5.83 17.23 -3.85
CA ALA A 63 -4.72 18.18 -3.80
C ALA A 63 -3.64 17.73 -2.79
N GLU A 64 -4.05 17.25 -1.61
CA GLU A 64 -3.12 16.64 -0.65
C GLU A 64 -2.55 15.31 -1.18
N TYR A 65 -3.38 14.50 -1.84
CA TYR A 65 -2.96 13.24 -2.45
C TYR A 65 -1.87 13.47 -3.50
N HIS A 66 -2.11 14.44 -4.39
CA HIS A 66 -1.14 14.90 -5.35
C HIS A 66 0.15 15.28 -4.65
N ARG A 67 0.12 16.19 -3.68
CA ARG A 67 1.33 16.65 -2.95
C ARG A 67 2.14 15.50 -2.33
N LYS A 68 1.47 14.47 -1.79
CA LYS A 68 2.13 13.31 -1.16
C LYS A 68 2.82 12.40 -2.18
N ILE A 69 2.25 12.28 -3.37
CA ILE A 69 2.73 11.39 -4.43
C ILE A 69 3.59 12.12 -5.48
N SER A 70 3.43 13.44 -5.63
CA SER A 70 3.98 14.26 -6.73
C SER A 70 5.49 14.39 -6.73
N LEU A 71 6.17 14.01 -5.65
CA LEU A 71 7.62 13.75 -5.65
C LEU A 71 8.02 12.68 -6.70
N ARG A 72 7.06 11.92 -7.23
CA ARG A 72 7.25 10.87 -8.26
C ARG A 72 7.08 11.37 -9.70
N GLY A 73 6.69 12.64 -9.93
CA GLY A 73 6.98 13.36 -11.18
C GLY A 73 6.17 13.04 -12.45
N LEU A 74 4.85 12.85 -12.38
CA LEU A 74 4.03 12.56 -13.58
C LEU A 74 2.85 13.53 -13.78
N ALA A 75 2.88 14.24 -14.92
CA ALA A 75 1.83 15.19 -15.34
C ALA A 75 0.45 14.51 -15.54
N ALA A 76 0.41 13.23 -15.88
CA ALA A 76 -0.84 12.47 -16.01
C ALA A 76 -1.55 12.30 -14.66
N PHE A 77 -0.79 12.02 -13.60
CA PHE A 77 -1.32 11.92 -12.24
C PHE A 77 -1.79 13.28 -11.73
N GLU A 78 -1.04 14.35 -12.02
CA GLU A 78 -1.47 15.72 -11.68
C GLU A 78 -2.82 16.07 -12.34
N ARG A 79 -2.97 15.82 -13.65
CA ARG A 79 -4.23 16.05 -14.36
C ARG A 79 -5.39 15.27 -13.74
N HIS A 80 -5.15 14.01 -13.39
CA HIS A 80 -6.12 13.18 -12.69
C HIS A 80 -6.54 13.81 -11.36
N CYS A 81 -5.59 14.17 -10.50
CA CYS A 81 -5.89 14.80 -9.21
C CYS A 81 -6.65 16.12 -9.34
N ARG A 82 -6.34 16.94 -10.36
CA ARG A 82 -7.05 18.21 -10.62
C ARG A 82 -8.49 18.00 -11.10
N ALA A 83 -8.75 16.93 -11.84
CA ALA A 83 -10.09 16.61 -12.33
C ALA A 83 -11.00 16.05 -11.22
N GLN A 84 -10.42 15.60 -10.11
CA GLN A 84 -11.16 15.03 -8.99
C GLN A 84 -11.61 16.12 -7.99
N GLY A 85 -12.75 15.87 -7.35
CA GLY A 85 -13.37 16.79 -6.41
C GLY A 85 -12.76 16.79 -5.01
N ALA A 86 -13.46 17.44 -4.09
CA ALA A 86 -13.14 17.39 -2.67
C ALA A 86 -13.60 16.04 -2.08
N GLY A 87 -12.67 15.32 -1.46
CA GLY A 87 -12.99 14.08 -0.75
C GLY A 87 -11.74 13.42 -0.18
N PRO A 88 -11.84 12.74 0.96
CA PRO A 88 -10.73 11.97 1.52
C PRO A 88 -10.42 10.72 0.67
N ILE A 89 -9.13 10.39 0.57
CA ILE A 89 -8.63 9.18 -0.07
C ILE A 89 -8.24 8.20 1.04
N TYR A 90 -8.80 6.99 0.96
CA TYR A 90 -8.49 5.90 1.88
C TYR A 90 -7.79 4.77 1.15
N GLU A 91 -6.58 4.45 1.59
CA GLU A 91 -5.77 3.38 1.00
C GLU A 91 -5.87 2.10 1.83
N PRO A 92 -5.89 0.91 1.20
CA PRO A 92 -5.97 -0.36 1.89
C PRO A 92 -4.61 -0.71 2.47
N VAL A 93 -4.52 -0.90 3.78
CA VAL A 93 -3.27 -1.25 4.46
C VAL A 93 -3.42 -2.60 5.10
N GLU A 94 -2.48 -3.51 4.88
CA GLU A 94 -2.50 -4.82 5.53
C GLU A 94 -1.83 -4.75 6.90
N LEU A 95 -2.54 -5.27 7.89
CA LEU A 95 -2.08 -5.42 9.27
C LEU A 95 -1.97 -6.90 9.59
N PHE A 96 -0.74 -7.37 9.75
CA PHE A 96 -0.45 -8.71 10.24
C PHE A 96 -0.14 -8.67 11.73
N VAL A 97 -0.71 -9.60 12.48
CA VAL A 97 -0.44 -9.77 13.91
C VAL A 97 0.22 -11.12 14.10
N PHE A 98 1.41 -11.10 14.68
CA PHE A 98 2.20 -12.27 15.01
C PHE A 98 2.47 -12.33 16.51
N ARG A 99 2.44 -13.52 17.09
CA ARG A 99 2.77 -13.78 18.50
C ARG A 99 3.94 -14.74 18.57
N ARG A 100 4.89 -14.50 19.47
CA ARG A 100 6.02 -15.42 19.66
C ARG A 100 5.49 -16.71 20.26
N THR A 101 5.91 -17.84 19.71
CA THR A 101 5.62 -19.18 20.23
C THR A 101 6.67 -19.61 21.24
#